data_AF-A0A917X508-F1
#
_entry.id   AF-A0A917X508-F1
#
_cell.length_a   1.000
_cell.length_b   1.000
_cell.length_c   1.000
_cell.angle_alpha   90.00
_cell.angle_beta   90.00
_cell.angle_gamma   90.00
#
_symmetry.space_group_name_H-M   'P 1'
#
loop_
_entity.id
_entity.type
_entity.pdbx_description
1 polymer ?
#
loop_
_entity_poly.entity_id
_entity_poly.type
_entity_poly.pdbx_seq_one_letter_code
_entity_poly.pdbx_strand_id
1 'polypeptide(L)'
;MLGGMRLLTEAEYRATMEPEPIQIGPEDEPPFDFWPYFDEVPEEDLGGHDFSEGSVTYAWHMPRGNRQHVLVNCETPNVFLVLVLDLSTESVLGHYLLDIYGVA
;
A
#
# COMPACT_ATOMS: atom_id res chain seq x y z
N MET A 1 4.68 17.69 15.44
CA MET A 1 4.50 16.33 15.99
C MET A 1 4.78 15.39 14.84
N LEU A 2 5.79 14.55 14.97
CA LEU A 2 6.23 13.65 13.89
C LEU A 2 5.09 12.65 13.64
N GLY A 3 4.35 12.83 12.55
CA GLY A 3 3.40 11.83 12.06
C GLY A 3 4.23 10.68 11.52
N GLY A 4 4.67 9.79 12.40
CA GLY A 4 5.49 8.66 12.03
C GLY A 4 4.78 7.81 10.99
N MET A 5 5.59 7.24 10.09
CA MET A 5 5.21 6.17 9.18
C MET A 5 4.31 5.15 9.90
N ARG A 6 3.12 4.91 9.35
CA ARG A 6 2.08 4.16 10.06
C ARG A 6 1.92 2.77 9.47
N LEU A 7 2.51 1.78 10.14
CA LEU A 7 2.17 0.38 9.94
C LEU A 7 0.73 0.15 10.42
N LEU A 8 -0.12 -0.32 9.52
CA LEU A 8 -1.51 -0.66 9.81
C LEU A 8 -1.58 -2.05 10.44
N THR A 9 -2.44 -2.21 11.43
CA THR A 9 -2.90 -3.55 11.81
C THR A 9 -3.76 -4.15 10.71
N GLU A 10 -3.92 -5.49 10.70
CA GLU A 10 -4.81 -6.17 9.76
C GLU A 10 -6.25 -5.62 9.84
N ALA A 11 -6.74 -5.31 11.04
CA ALA A 11 -8.07 -4.74 11.23
C ALA A 11 -8.21 -3.35 10.60
N GLU A 12 -7.20 -2.49 10.76
CA GLU A 12 -7.18 -1.16 10.14
C GLU A 12 -7.09 -1.25 8.63
N TYR A 13 -6.22 -2.11 8.10
CA TYR A 13 -6.11 -2.36 6.67
C TYR A 13 -7.43 -2.90 6.09
N ARG A 14 -8.05 -3.90 6.70
CA ARG A 14 -9.35 -4.43 6.24
C ARG A 14 -10.46 -3.38 6.29
N ALA A 15 -10.42 -2.45 7.25
CA ALA A 15 -11.37 -1.33 7.32
C ALA A 15 -11.18 -0.30 6.19
N THR A 16 -10.09 -0.38 5.42
CA THR A 16 -9.87 0.45 4.23
C THR A 16 -10.39 -0.17 2.94
N MET A 17 -10.69 -1.48 2.95
CA MET A 17 -11.25 -2.19 1.80
C MET A 17 -12.75 -1.94 1.61
N GLU A 18 -13.20 -2.12 0.38
CA GLU A 18 -14.60 -2.02 -0.02
C GLU A 18 -15.07 -3.28 -0.75
N PRO A 19 -16.38 -3.57 -0.75
CA PRO A 19 -16.92 -4.75 -1.43
C PRO A 19 -16.83 -4.67 -2.95
N GLU A 20 -16.72 -3.47 -3.52
CA GLU A 20 -16.69 -3.21 -4.98
C GLU A 20 -15.47 -2.36 -5.34
N PRO A 21 -14.24 -2.88 -5.20
CA PRO A 21 -13.04 -2.16 -5.59
C PRO A 21 -12.93 -2.08 -7.12
N ILE A 22 -12.42 -0.97 -7.62
CA ILE A 22 -12.18 -0.76 -9.06
C ILE A 22 -10.69 -0.96 -9.33
N GLN A 23 -10.34 -1.88 -10.22
CA GLN A 23 -8.96 -2.05 -10.63
C GLN A 23 -8.49 -0.83 -11.43
N ILE A 24 -7.32 -0.30 -11.08
CA ILE A 24 -6.65 0.77 -11.82
C ILE A 24 -5.71 0.12 -12.84
N GLY A 25 -5.69 0.65 -14.06
CA GLY A 25 -4.85 0.13 -15.13
C GLY A 25 -3.37 0.49 -14.90
N PRO A 26 -2.43 -0.27 -15.49
CA PRO A 26 -1.01 0.00 -15.37
C PRO A 26 -0.56 1.29 -16.08
N GLU A 27 -1.39 1.81 -16.99
CA GLU A 27 -1.15 3.06 -17.73
C GLU A 27 -1.72 4.29 -17.01
N ASP A 28 -2.49 4.10 -15.94
CA ASP A 28 -3.08 5.20 -15.19
C ASP A 28 -2.02 5.84 -14.28
N GLU A 29 -1.85 7.15 -14.37
CA GLU A 29 -0.92 7.88 -13.51
C GLU A 29 -1.39 7.87 -12.05
N PRO A 30 -0.46 7.75 -11.08
CA PRO A 30 -0.81 7.85 -9.68
C PRO A 30 -1.32 9.26 -9.34
N PRO A 31 -2.26 9.38 -8.40
CA PRO A 31 -2.90 10.67 -8.07
C PRO A 31 -1.93 11.69 -7.48
N PHE A 32 -0.86 11.22 -6.83
CA PHE A 32 0.24 12.02 -6.29
C PHE A 32 1.47 11.13 -6.11
N ASP A 33 2.64 11.74 -5.89
CA ASP A 33 3.89 11.03 -5.64
C ASP A 33 3.92 10.47 -4.20
N PHE A 34 3.83 9.15 -4.08
CA PHE A 34 3.87 8.44 -2.80
C PHE A 34 5.22 7.75 -2.53
N TRP A 35 6.17 7.79 -3.48
CA TRP A 35 7.49 7.16 -3.30
C TRP A 35 8.28 7.72 -2.12
N PRO A 36 8.23 9.04 -1.80
CA PRO A 36 8.88 9.55 -0.60
C PRO A 36 8.40 8.89 0.70
N TYR A 37 7.12 8.48 0.77
CA TYR A 37 6.62 7.70 1.90
C TYR A 37 7.23 6.29 1.86
N PHE A 38 7.21 5.61 0.72
CA PHE A 38 7.81 4.28 0.58
C PHE A 38 9.28 4.24 1.02
N ASP A 39 10.08 5.22 0.62
CA ASP A 39 11.51 5.32 0.95
C ASP A 39 11.77 5.49 2.46
N GLU A 40 10.78 5.97 3.21
CA GLU A 40 10.85 6.15 4.66
C GLU A 40 10.32 4.92 5.45
N VAL A 41 9.83 3.87 4.78
CA VAL A 41 9.26 2.69 5.46
C VAL A 41 10.39 1.97 6.21
N PRO A 42 10.25 1.74 7.53
CA PRO A 42 11.26 1.02 8.29
C PRO A 42 11.48 -0.40 7.78
N GLU A 43 12.73 -0.87 7.77
CA GLU A 43 13.06 -2.25 7.35
C GLU A 43 12.33 -3.29 8.22
N GLU A 44 12.07 -3.01 9.50
CA GLU A 44 11.29 -3.90 10.35
C GLU A 44 9.85 -4.14 9.87
N ASP A 45 9.25 -3.13 9.21
CA ASP A 45 7.88 -3.21 8.70
C ASP A 45 7.81 -4.00 7.38
N LEU A 46 8.96 -4.21 6.72
CA LEU A 46 9.09 -5.03 5.49
C LEU A 46 9.19 -6.53 5.78
N GLY A 47 9.29 -6.94 7.05
CA GLY A 47 9.30 -8.36 7.43
C GLY A 47 10.49 -9.17 6.88
N GLY A 48 11.58 -8.51 6.50
CA GLY A 48 12.76 -9.15 5.90
C GLY A 48 12.63 -9.48 4.41
N HIS A 49 11.60 -8.94 3.74
CA HIS A 49 11.38 -9.08 2.31
C HIS A 49 12.07 -7.96 1.50
N ASP A 50 12.40 -8.26 0.23
CA ASP A 50 13.05 -7.32 -0.68
C ASP A 50 12.03 -6.61 -1.59
N PHE A 51 11.99 -5.28 -1.51
CA PHE A 51 11.14 -4.40 -2.32
C PHE A 51 11.96 -3.42 -3.19
N SER A 52 13.27 -3.64 -3.31
CA SER A 52 14.21 -2.70 -3.94
C SER A 52 14.00 -2.48 -5.43
N GLU A 53 13.23 -3.35 -6.11
CA GLU A 53 12.80 -3.14 -7.50
C GLU A 53 11.98 -1.85 -7.65
N GLY A 54 11.22 -1.46 -6.62
CA GLY A 54 10.44 -0.22 -6.62
C GLY A 54 9.39 -0.18 -7.73
N SER A 55 8.68 -1.29 -7.96
CA SER A 55 7.66 -1.40 -9.00
C SER A 55 6.27 -1.69 -8.42
N VAL A 56 5.23 -1.28 -9.16
CA VAL A 56 3.83 -1.50 -8.81
C VAL A 56 3.16 -2.19 -9.99
N THR A 57 2.52 -3.33 -9.74
CA THR A 57 1.71 -4.02 -10.76
C THR A 57 0.22 -3.89 -10.52
N TYR A 58 -0.20 -3.74 -9.27
CA TYR A 58 -1.62 -3.69 -8.92
C TYR A 58 -1.94 -2.43 -8.13
N ALA A 59 -2.98 -1.75 -8.56
CA ALA A 59 -3.61 -0.68 -7.80
C ALA A 59 -5.13 -0.80 -7.86
N TRP A 60 -5.79 -0.45 -6.76
CA TRP A 60 -7.23 -0.58 -6.59
C TRP A 60 -7.81 0.69 -6.01
N HIS A 61 -8.84 1.24 -6.63
CA HIS A 61 -9.60 2.35 -6.08
C HIS A 61 -10.74 1.85 -5.20
N MET A 62 -10.87 2.45 -4.03
CA MET A 62 -11.95 2.25 -3.05
C MET A 62 -12.84 3.51 -3.07
N PRO A 63 -13.94 3.51 -3.86
CA PRO A 63 -14.66 4.74 -4.18
C PRO A 63 -15.37 5.41 -3.00
N ARG A 64 -15.93 4.64 -2.05
CA ARG A 64 -16.71 5.21 -0.93
C ARG A 64 -15.82 5.92 0.07
N GLY A 65 -14.63 5.39 0.32
CA GLY A 65 -13.62 5.96 1.20
C GLY A 65 -12.72 6.98 0.52
N ASN A 66 -12.84 7.15 -0.81
CA ASN A 66 -11.96 7.96 -1.63
C ASN A 66 -10.47 7.61 -1.41
N ARG A 67 -10.17 6.31 -1.48
CA ARG A 67 -8.82 5.76 -1.25
C ARG A 67 -8.31 5.00 -2.46
N GLN A 68 -7.00 4.82 -2.51
CA GLN A 68 -6.36 3.86 -3.41
C GLN A 68 -5.42 2.95 -2.63
N HIS A 69 -5.45 1.66 -2.95
CA HIS A 69 -4.49 0.69 -2.45
C HIS A 69 -3.48 0.46 -3.58
N VAL A 70 -2.24 0.85 -3.35
CA VAL A 70 -1.12 0.61 -4.26
C VAL A 70 -0.32 -0.57 -3.71
N LEU A 71 -0.11 -1.61 -4.51
CA LEU A 71 0.64 -2.79 -4.11
C LEU A 71 2.04 -2.72 -4.72
N VAL A 72 3.03 -2.38 -3.88
CA VAL A 72 4.45 -2.41 -4.26
C VAL A 72 4.90 -3.87 -4.29
N ASN A 73 5.55 -4.23 -5.39
CA ASN A 73 5.98 -5.59 -5.66
C ASN A 73 7.17 -5.97 -4.77
N CYS A 74 7.13 -7.20 -4.27
CA CYS A 74 8.27 -7.86 -3.62
C CYS A 74 8.94 -8.82 -4.59
N GLU A 75 10.25 -9.06 -4.43
CA GLU A 75 10.91 -10.20 -5.09
C GLU A 75 10.32 -11.55 -4.63
N THR A 76 9.78 -11.61 -3.40
CA THR A 76 9.05 -12.78 -2.89
C THR A 76 7.66 -12.83 -3.53
N PRO A 77 7.33 -13.89 -4.29
CA PRO A 77 6.05 -13.95 -4.97
C PRO A 77 4.86 -13.88 -4.01
N ASN A 78 3.85 -13.09 -4.36
CA ASN A 78 2.59 -12.93 -3.61
C ASN A 78 2.73 -12.23 -2.25
N VAL A 79 3.89 -11.61 -2.01
CA VAL A 79 4.10 -10.65 -0.93
C VAL A 79 4.07 -9.25 -1.54
N PHE A 80 3.35 -8.34 -0.89
CA PHE A 80 3.20 -6.96 -1.33
C PHE A 80 3.27 -6.01 -0.14
N LEU A 81 3.86 -4.84 -0.34
CA LEU A 81 3.68 -3.73 0.56
C LEU A 81 2.52 -2.88 0.04
N VAL A 82 1.42 -2.86 0.78
CA VAL A 82 0.23 -2.10 0.39
C VAL A 82 0.32 -0.70 0.98
N LEU A 83 0.39 0.31 0.12
CA LEU A 83 0.25 1.71 0.53
C LEU A 83 -1.22 2.11 0.39
N VAL A 84 -1.82 2.58 1.48
CA VAL A 84 -3.19 3.10 1.47
C VAL A 84 -3.14 4.61 1.29
N LEU A 85 -3.50 5.08 0.11
CA LEU A 85 -3.56 6.50 -0.23
C LEU A 85 -4.93 7.07 0.15
N ASP A 86 -4.95 8.23 0.80
CA ASP A 86 -6.14 9.07 0.94
C ASP A 86 -6.11 10.13 -0.17
N LEU A 87 -7.07 10.05 -1.09
CA LEU A 87 -7.13 10.97 -2.23
C LEU A 87 -7.71 12.34 -1.85
N SER A 88 -8.32 12.46 -0.67
CA SER A 88 -8.91 13.71 -0.20
C SER A 88 -7.85 14.66 0.35
N THR A 89 -6.79 14.08 0.94
CA THR A 89 -5.67 14.81 1.55
C THR A 89 -4.36 14.67 0.78
N GLU A 90 -4.36 13.88 -0.30
CA GLU A 90 -3.17 13.58 -1.13
C GLU A 90 -2.00 13.08 -0.26
N SER A 91 -2.29 12.10 0.60
CA SER A 91 -1.33 11.58 1.57
C SER A 91 -1.47 10.08 1.77
N VAL A 92 -0.41 9.42 2.23
CA VAL A 92 -0.48 8.01 2.63
C VAL A 92 -1.06 7.89 4.05
N LEU A 93 -2.15 7.15 4.19
CA LEU A 93 -2.84 6.87 5.46
C LEU A 93 -2.10 5.83 6.33
N GLY A 94 -1.34 4.97 5.67
CA GLY A 94 -0.51 3.93 6.27
C GLY A 94 -0.05 2.89 5.25
N HIS A 95 0.77 1.95 5.70
CA HIS A 95 1.19 0.79 4.90
C HIS A 95 0.84 -0.53 5.60
N TYR A 96 0.77 -1.62 4.85
CA TYR A 96 0.50 -2.96 5.37
C TYR A 96 1.28 -4.01 4.57
N LEU A 97 2.00 -4.90 5.25
CA LEU A 97 2.65 -6.05 4.62
C LEU A 97 1.62 -7.15 4.36
N LEU A 98 1.28 -7.35 3.09
CA LEU A 98 0.33 -8.36 2.64
C LEU A 98 1.08 -9.58 2.10
N ASP A 99 0.99 -10.68 2.83
CA ASP A 99 1.33 -12.02 2.33
C ASP A 99 0.03 -12.77 2.02
N ILE A 100 -0.19 -13.09 0.74
CA ILE A 100 -1.43 -13.75 0.28
C ILE A 100 -1.54 -15.20 0.78
N TYR A 101 -0.42 -15.89 0.99
CA TYR A 101 -0.43 -17.28 1.43
C TYR A 101 -0.16 -17.45 2.92
N GLY A 102 0.38 -16.42 3.56
CA GLY A 102 0.67 -16.37 4.98
C GLY A 102 1.72 -17.39 5.38
N VAL A 103 2.97 -16.98 5.54
CA VAL A 103 3.84 -17.67 6.50
C VAL A 103 3.46 -17.20 7.91
N ALA A 104 2.80 -18.09 8.63
CA ALA A 104 2.50 -17.98 10.06
C ALA A 104 3.75 -17.77 10.93
#